data_AF-A0A4U9HRF2-F1
#
_entry.id   AF-A0A4U9HRF2-F1
#
_cell.length_a   1.000
_cell.length_b   1.000
_cell.length_c   1.000
_cell.angle_alpha   90.00
_cell.angle_beta   90.00
_cell.angle_gamma   90.00
#
_symmetry.space_group_name_H-M   'P 1'
#
loop_
_entity.id
_entity.type
_entity.pdbx_description
1 polymer ?
#
loop_
_entity_poly.entity_id
_entity_poly.type
_entity_poly.pdbx_seq_one_letter_code
_entity_poly.pdbx_strand_id
1 'polypeptide(L)' 'MRLVQLSRHSLAFPSPEGALREPNGLLALAAISARRVY' A
#
# COMPACT_ATOMS: atom_id res chain seq x y z
N MET A 1 9.89 -9.53 6.65
CA MET A 1 8.83 -8.50 6.66
C MET A 1 8.81 -7.85 5.28
N ARG A 2 7.70 -7.95 4.53
CA ARG A 2 7.67 -7.66 3.08
C ARG A 2 6.52 -6.70 2.76
N LEU A 3 6.81 -5.65 1.99
CA LEU A 3 5.80 -4.71 1.50
C LEU A 3 5.09 -5.24 0.27
N VAL A 4 3.77 -5.00 0.19
CA VAL A 4 2.94 -5.35 -0.96
C VAL A 4 2.56 -4.07 -1.71
N GLN A 5 2.82 -4.03 -3.01
CA GLN A 5 2.36 -2.95 -3.88
C GLN A 5 0.92 -3.22 -4.32
N LEU A 6 0.01 -2.29 -4.05
CA LEU A 6 -1.39 -2.43 -4.45
C LEU A 6 -1.53 -2.18 -5.97
N SER A 7 -2.33 -3.02 -6.62
CA SER A 7 -2.69 -2.87 -8.03
C SER A 7 -3.96 -2.04 -8.14
N ARG A 8 -4.07 -1.23 -9.19
CA ARG A 8 -5.30 -0.45 -9.50
C ARG A 8 -6.50 -1.34 -9.85
N HIS A 9 -6.26 -2.61 -10.16
CA HIS A 9 -7.27 -3.58 -10.60
C HIS A 9 -7.75 -4.50 -9.47
N SER A 10 -7.22 -4.33 -8.24
CA SER A 10 -7.57 -5.20 -7.11
C SER A 10 -7.69 -4.38 -5.83
N LEU A 11 -8.84 -4.52 -5.16
CA LEU A 11 -9.13 -3.93 -3.85
C LEU A 11 -8.81 -4.89 -2.70
N ALA A 12 -8.17 -6.03 -2.98
CA ALA A 12 -7.78 -6.98 -1.95
C ALA A 12 -6.60 -6.41 -1.14
N PHE A 13 -6.85 -6.12 0.14
CA PHE A 13 -5.82 -5.70 1.07
C PHE A 13 -5.12 -6.92 1.68
N PRO A 14 -3.79 -6.89 1.83
CA PRO A 14 -3.07 -7.91 2.59
C PRO A 14 -3.50 -7.90 4.07
N SER A 15 -3.32 -9.05 4.73
CA SER A 15 -3.66 -9.23 6.14
C SER A 15 -2.71 -8.44 7.06
N PRO A 16 -3.21 -7.77 8.12
CA PRO A 16 -2.42 -6.89 8.99
C PRO A 16 -1.31 -7.60 9.78
N GLU A 17 -1.38 -8.93 9.95
CA GLU A 17 -0.32 -9.73 10.59
C GLU A 17 1.02 -9.65 9.83
N GLY A 18 0.98 -9.30 8.54
CA GLY A 18 2.17 -9.09 7.71
C GLY A 18 2.75 -7.67 7.76
N ALA A 19 2.10 -6.73 8.47
CA ALA A 19 2.49 -5.32 8.49
C ALA A 19 3.86 -5.12 9.15
N LEU A 20 4.65 -4.16 8.65
CA LEU A 20 5.91 -3.78 9.26
C LEU A 20 5.69 -3.25 10.69
N ARG A 21 6.58 -3.63 11.61
CA ARG A 21 6.63 -3.05 12.96
C ARG A 21 7.35 -1.70 12.94
N GLU A 22 8.32 -1.52 12.05
CA GLU A 22 8.95 -0.22 11.81
C GLU A 22 9.06 0.03 10.30
N PRO A 23 8.48 1.12 9.77
CA PRO A 23 7.56 2.03 10.46
C PRO A 23 6.25 1.31 10.88
N ASN A 24 5.77 1.60 12.09
CA ASN A 24 4.63 0.93 12.74
C ASN A 24 3.40 0.84 11.81
N GLY A 25 2.99 -0.39 11.51
CA GLY A 25 1.76 -0.68 10.78
C GLY A 25 1.84 -0.54 9.27
N LEU A 26 3.04 -0.35 8.69
CA LEU A 26 3.15 -0.17 7.24
C LEU A 26 3.00 -1.52 6.52
N LEU A 27 1.89 -1.67 5.81
CA LEU A 27 1.47 -2.94 5.23
C LEU A 27 1.46 -2.94 3.70
N ALA A 28 1.09 -1.82 3.07
CA ALA A 28 1.01 -1.73 1.62
C ALA A 28 1.29 -0.30 1.12
N LEU A 29 1.82 -0.19 -0.11
CA LEU A 29 2.08 1.07 -0.80
C LEU A 29 1.26 1.15 -2.08
N ALA A 30 0.71 2.33 -2.37
CA ALA A 30 -0.02 2.62 -3.60
C ALA A 30 0.50 3.92 -4.24
N ALA A 31 0.58 3.94 -5.57
CA ALA A 31 0.95 5.13 -6.32
C ALA A 31 -0.26 6.07 -6.44
N ILE A 32 -0.25 7.17 -5.69
CA ILE A 32 -1.21 8.27 -5.86
C ILE A 32 -0.82 9.10 -7.10
N SER A 33 -1.65 9.06 -8.14
CA SER A 33 -1.46 9.91 -9.32
C SER A 33 -2.12 11.27 -9.06
N ALA A 34 -1.32 12.28 -8.76
CA ALA A 34 -1.79 13.66 -8.73
C ALA A 34 -1.99 14.13 -10.17
N ARG A 35 -3.24 14.31 -10.60
CA ARG A 35 -3.56 14.91 -11.90
C ARG A 35 -3.44 16.42 -11.75
N ARG A 36 -2.42 17.02 -12.36
CA ARG A 36 -2.29 18.48 -12.42
C ARG A 36 -3.33 19.01 -13.41
N VAL A 37 -4.26 19.82 -12.93
CA VAL A 37 -5.27 20.51 -13.73
C VAL A 37 -4.68 21.88 -14.09
N TYR A 38 -4.68 22.22 -15.39
CA TYR A 38 -4.35 23.53 -15.94
C TYR A 38 -5.56 24.08 -16.67
#